data_AF-A0A8H7PP88-F1
#
_entry.id   AF-A0A8H7PP88-F1
#
_cell.length_a   1.000
_cell.length_b   1.000
_cell.length_c   1.000
_cell.angle_alpha   90.00
_cell.angle_beta   90.00
_cell.angle_gamma   90.00
#
_symmetry.space_group_name_H-M   'P 1'
#
loop_
_entity.id
_entity.type
_entity.pdbx_description
1 polymer ?
#
loop_
_entity_poly.entity_id
_entity_poly.type
_entity_poly.pdbx_seq_one_letter_code
_entity_poly.pdbx_strand_id
1 'polypeptide(L)'
;MNTIAREFLLENKHFAVAGASTNRSKVGNQVLRWYQNNNLQVTPINPREPNVEGLTSITSVSELPDPKNTGLSVITPPTITLKTLQDAHAAGIKYVWLQPGTDNQEVLDYAKNAGFKFVSGGPCILQIGTGLLQQGSRL
;
A
#
# COMPACT_ATOMS: atom_id res chain seq x y z
N MET A 1 -17.64 12.41 -6.87
CA MET A 1 -16.28 12.91 -6.56
C MET A 1 -15.32 11.74 -6.59
N ASN A 2 -14.24 11.82 -7.36
CA ASN A 2 -13.19 10.81 -7.34
C ASN A 2 -12.35 11.04 -6.08
N THR A 3 -12.28 10.08 -5.16
CA THR A 3 -11.47 10.20 -3.94
C THR A 3 -10.05 9.71 -4.22
N ILE A 4 -9.06 10.16 -3.46
CA ILE A 4 -7.67 9.65 -3.57
C ILE A 4 -7.64 8.13 -3.43
N ALA A 5 -8.50 7.56 -2.58
CA ALA A 5 -8.66 6.11 -2.43
C ALA A 5 -9.13 5.41 -3.71
N ARG A 6 -10.01 6.03 -4.48
CA ARG A 6 -10.46 5.50 -5.77
C ARG A 6 -9.36 5.64 -6.83
N GLU A 7 -8.70 6.81 -6.90
CA GLU A 7 -7.55 7.02 -7.79
C GLU A 7 -6.44 6.02 -7.51
N PHE A 8 -6.12 5.75 -6.23
CA PHE A 8 -5.13 4.76 -5.84
C PHE A 8 -5.38 3.39 -6.51
N LEU A 9 -6.64 2.94 -6.58
CA LEU A 9 -6.97 1.63 -7.15
C LEU A 9 -7.04 1.63 -8.68
N LEU A 10 -7.38 2.76 -9.31
CA LEU A 10 -7.61 2.84 -10.76
C LEU A 10 -6.40 3.31 -11.56
N GLU A 11 -5.52 4.13 -10.96
CA GLU A 11 -4.38 4.74 -11.64
C GLU A 11 -3.08 3.92 -11.52
N ASN A 12 -3.05 2.91 -10.65
CA ASN A 12 -1.88 2.03 -10.46
C ASN A 12 -2.09 0.68 -11.12
N LYS A 13 -1.05 0.18 -11.79
CA LYS A 13 -1.05 -1.13 -12.47
C LYS A 13 -0.65 -2.26 -11.56
N HIS A 14 0.23 -1.95 -10.60
CA HIS A 14 0.76 -2.88 -9.61
C HIS A 14 0.48 -2.36 -8.21
N PHE A 15 0.54 -3.25 -7.23
CA PHE A 15 0.40 -2.91 -5.82
C PHE A 15 1.53 -3.50 -5.00
N ALA A 16 1.81 -2.88 -3.87
CA ALA A 16 2.77 -3.41 -2.90
C ALA A 16 2.23 -3.26 -1.48
N VAL A 17 2.63 -4.18 -0.60
CA VAL A 17 2.22 -4.21 0.80
C VAL A 17 3.45 -4.17 1.71
N ALA A 18 3.76 -2.97 2.22
CA ALA A 18 4.80 -2.79 3.22
C ALA A 18 4.29 -3.19 4.61
N GLY A 19 4.98 -4.15 5.24
CA GLY A 19 4.50 -4.79 6.46
C GLY A 19 3.65 -6.04 6.20
N ALA A 20 3.81 -6.68 5.03
CA ALA A 20 3.24 -8.00 4.77
C ALA A 20 3.70 -9.00 5.85
N SER A 21 2.87 -10.00 6.18
CA SER A 21 3.24 -11.03 7.16
C SER A 21 2.74 -12.43 6.77
N THR A 22 3.43 -13.49 7.16
CA THR A 22 3.04 -14.90 7.07
C THR A 22 1.97 -15.24 8.10
N ASN A 23 1.89 -14.46 9.19
CA ASN A 23 0.82 -14.61 10.15
C ASN A 23 -0.50 -14.10 9.57
N ARG A 24 -1.39 -15.06 9.26
CA ARG A 24 -2.68 -14.82 8.61
C ARG A 24 -3.66 -13.94 9.40
N SER A 25 -3.45 -13.77 10.71
CA SER A 25 -4.27 -12.89 11.54
C SER A 25 -3.85 -11.42 11.48
N LYS A 26 -2.65 -11.10 11.00
CA LYS A 26 -2.16 -9.71 10.93
C LYS A 26 -2.75 -8.95 9.75
N VAL A 27 -2.99 -7.65 9.93
CA VAL A 27 -3.57 -6.76 8.91
C VAL A 27 -2.76 -6.78 7.61
N GLY A 28 -1.42 -6.74 7.67
CA GLY A 28 -0.59 -6.76 6.46
C GLY A 28 -0.79 -8.01 5.61
N ASN A 29 -1.03 -9.17 6.25
CA ASN A 29 -1.38 -10.39 5.54
C ASN A 29 -2.80 -10.32 4.95
N GLN A 30 -3.78 -9.86 5.74
CA GLN A 30 -5.17 -9.73 5.29
C GLN A 30 -5.27 -8.80 4.07
N VAL A 31 -4.55 -7.67 4.07
CA VAL A 31 -4.46 -6.74 2.94
C VAL A 31 -3.82 -7.38 1.72
N LEU A 32 -2.72 -8.13 1.88
CA LEU A 32 -2.09 -8.85 0.77
C LEU A 32 -3.08 -9.82 0.10
N ARG A 33 -3.77 -10.65 0.90
CA ARG A 33 -4.80 -11.55 0.38
C ARG A 33 -5.97 -10.82 -0.26
N TRP A 34 -6.35 -9.65 0.25
CA TRP A 34 -7.40 -8.85 -0.37
C TRP A 34 -7.01 -8.47 -1.81
N TYR A 35 -5.78 -8.05 -2.07
CA TYR A 35 -5.31 -7.80 -3.44
C TYR A 35 -5.36 -9.07 -4.30
N GLN A 36 -4.83 -10.20 -3.81
CA GLN A 36 -4.85 -11.48 -4.53
C GLN A 36 -6.29 -11.92 -4.87
N ASN A 37 -7.22 -11.85 -3.91
CA ASN A 37 -8.62 -12.25 -4.09
C ASN A 37 -9.37 -11.33 -5.07
N ASN A 38 -8.90 -10.10 -5.28
CA ASN A 38 -9.44 -9.18 -6.28
C ASN A 38 -8.66 -9.21 -7.60
N ASN A 39 -7.79 -10.22 -7.81
CA ASN A 39 -6.96 -10.40 -9.00
C ASN A 39 -6.06 -9.20 -9.31
N LEU A 40 -5.63 -8.47 -8.28
CA LEU A 40 -4.71 -7.35 -8.40
C LEU A 40 -3.27 -7.84 -8.17
N GLN A 41 -2.36 -7.51 -9.08
CA GLN A 41 -0.95 -7.88 -8.96
C GLN A 41 -0.34 -7.18 -7.76
N VAL A 42 0.16 -7.95 -6.80
CA VAL A 42 0.68 -7.42 -5.53
C VAL A 42 2.03 -8.02 -5.16
N THR A 43 2.94 -7.19 -4.65
CA THR A 43 4.25 -7.61 -4.12
C THR A 43 4.31 -7.41 -2.60
N PRO A 44 4.55 -8.45 -1.79
CA PRO A 44 4.79 -8.28 -0.37
C PRO A 44 6.16 -7.64 -0.12
N ILE A 45 6.24 -6.74 0.87
CA ILE A 45 7.50 -6.14 1.32
C ILE A 45 7.65 -6.41 2.81
N ASN A 46 8.61 -7.27 3.15
CA ASN A 46 9.03 -7.58 4.51
C ASN A 46 10.45 -8.21 4.53
N PRO A 47 11.47 -7.52 5.05
CA PRO A 47 12.84 -8.04 5.15
C PRO A 47 13.00 -9.35 5.93
N ARG A 48 12.04 -9.69 6.79
CA ARG A 48 12.12 -10.83 7.71
C ARG A 48 11.41 -12.07 7.19
N GLU A 49 10.62 -11.93 6.14
CA GLU A 49 9.74 -12.99 5.65
C GLU A 49 9.89 -13.09 4.14
N PRO A 50 10.70 -14.02 3.63
CA PRO A 50 11.03 -14.08 2.20
C PRO A 50 9.89 -14.58 1.30
N ASN A 51 8.86 -15.19 1.88
CA ASN A 51 7.68 -15.66 1.15
C ASN A 51 6.42 -15.41 1.99
N VAL A 52 5.39 -14.81 1.39
CA VAL A 52 4.10 -14.54 2.04
C VAL A 52 2.97 -14.87 1.08
N GLU A 53 2.03 -15.73 1.50
CA GLU A 53 0.86 -16.15 0.68
C GLU A 53 1.27 -16.64 -0.73
N GLY A 54 2.38 -17.38 -0.82
CA GLY A 54 2.90 -17.95 -2.06
C GLY A 54 3.66 -16.98 -2.97
N LEU A 55 3.83 -15.72 -2.56
CA LEU A 55 4.56 -14.70 -3.29
C LEU A 55 5.95 -14.47 -2.67
N THR A 56 6.96 -14.29 -3.51
CA THR A 56 8.28 -13.82 -3.08
C THR A 56 8.15 -12.40 -2.51
N SER A 57 8.70 -12.20 -1.32
CA SER A 57 8.72 -10.93 -0.62
C SER A 57 10.06 -10.24 -0.81
N ILE A 58 10.01 -8.96 -1.14
CA ILE A 58 11.18 -8.08 -1.26
C ILE A 58 11.47 -7.40 0.07
N THR A 59 12.69 -6.88 0.23
CA THR A 59 13.08 -6.27 1.52
C THR A 59 12.72 -4.80 1.62
N SER A 60 12.64 -4.09 0.49
CA SER A 60 12.32 -2.67 0.46
C SER A 60 11.60 -2.26 -0.82
N VAL A 61 11.07 -1.04 -0.81
CA VAL A 61 10.40 -0.42 -1.97
C VAL A 61 11.35 -0.23 -3.16
N SER A 62 12.67 -0.12 -2.93
CA SER A 62 13.65 0.07 -4.00
C SER A 62 13.85 -1.16 -4.88
N GLU A 63 13.38 -2.34 -4.46
CA GLU A 63 13.42 -3.57 -5.25
C GLU A 63 12.19 -3.72 -6.18
N LEU A 64 11.22 -2.80 -6.12
CA LEU A 64 10.07 -2.85 -7.03
C LEU A 64 10.52 -2.63 -8.49
N PRO A 65 10.03 -3.43 -9.44
CA PRO A 65 10.41 -3.31 -10.85
C PRO A 65 9.82 -2.07 -11.53
N ASP A 66 8.65 -1.60 -11.08
CA ASP A 66 7.95 -0.43 -11.64
C ASP A 66 7.29 0.42 -10.53
N PRO A 67 8.09 1.12 -9.70
CA PRO A 67 7.58 1.90 -8.57
C PRO A 67 6.63 3.02 -9.02
N LYS A 68 6.86 3.64 -10.19
CA LYS A 68 6.05 4.76 -10.69
C LYS A 68 4.59 4.37 -10.99
N ASN A 69 4.33 3.11 -11.34
CA ASN A 69 2.98 2.57 -11.55
C ASN A 69 2.51 1.65 -10.41
N THR A 70 3.19 1.69 -9.25
CA THR A 70 2.85 0.87 -8.09
C THR A 70 2.16 1.70 -6.99
N GLY A 71 0.96 1.28 -6.59
CA GLY A 71 0.28 1.80 -5.41
C GLY A 71 0.79 1.10 -4.14
N LEU A 72 1.27 1.86 -3.16
CA LEU A 72 1.85 1.30 -1.94
C LEU A 72 0.88 1.34 -0.75
N SER A 73 0.46 0.18 -0.27
CA SER A 73 -0.23 0.04 1.03
C SER A 73 0.80 -0.15 2.15
N VAL A 74 0.75 0.68 3.19
CA VAL A 74 1.69 0.64 4.33
C VAL A 74 0.96 0.22 5.60
N ILE A 75 1.50 -0.80 6.30
CA ILE A 75 0.98 -1.41 7.54
C ILE A 75 2.07 -1.51 8.62
N THR A 76 3.10 -0.68 8.55
CA THR A 76 4.20 -0.64 9.51
C THR A 76 3.99 0.41 10.61
N PRO A 77 4.66 0.30 11.77
CA PRO A 77 4.65 1.37 12.77
C PRO A 77 5.23 2.68 12.22
N PRO A 78 4.84 3.86 12.76
CA PRO A 78 5.17 5.18 12.19
C PRO A 78 6.66 5.41 11.88
N THR A 79 7.58 4.99 12.76
CA THR A 79 9.02 5.13 12.52
C THR A 79 9.48 4.40 11.26
N ILE A 80 8.93 3.21 11.00
CA ILE A 80 9.24 2.43 9.80
C ILE A 80 8.47 2.96 8.58
N THR A 81 7.24 3.43 8.79
CA THR A 81 6.47 4.10 7.74
C THR A 81 7.21 5.29 7.17
N LEU A 82 7.76 6.17 8.01
CA LEU A 82 8.52 7.34 7.55
C LEU A 82 9.70 6.94 6.64
N LYS A 83 10.50 5.95 7.05
CA LYS A 83 11.60 5.43 6.22
C LYS A 83 11.08 4.85 4.91
N THR A 84 9.99 4.09 4.97
CA THR A 84 9.34 3.51 3.78
C THR A 84 8.86 4.60 2.82
N LEU A 85 8.33 5.72 3.31
CA LEU A 85 7.93 6.86 2.48
C LEU A 85 9.13 7.57 1.86
N GLN A 86 10.26 7.66 2.55
CA GLN A 86 11.49 8.21 1.99
C GLN A 86 12.00 7.36 0.81
N ASP A 87 12.05 6.05 1.00
CA ASP A 87 12.43 5.11 -0.06
C ASP A 87 11.43 5.15 -1.23
N ALA A 88 10.13 5.24 -0.93
CA ALA A 88 9.06 5.35 -1.92
C ALA A 88 9.14 6.65 -2.73
N HIS A 89 9.46 7.78 -2.08
CA HIS A 89 9.62 9.06 -2.74
C HIS A 89 10.82 9.03 -3.69
N ALA A 90 11.96 8.50 -3.22
CA ALA A 90 13.15 8.32 -4.04
C ALA A 90 12.90 7.40 -5.25
N ALA A 91 12.09 6.35 -5.08
CA ALA A 91 11.70 5.44 -6.14
C ALA A 91 10.65 6.02 -7.12
N GLY A 92 10.02 7.15 -6.78
CA GLY A 92 9.00 7.81 -7.61
C GLY A 92 7.60 7.22 -7.47
N ILE A 93 7.28 6.56 -6.36
CA ILE A 93 5.91 6.15 -6.03
C ILE A 93 5.05 7.40 -5.88
N LYS A 94 3.87 7.39 -6.51
CA LYS A 94 2.92 8.51 -6.48
C LYS A 94 1.81 8.33 -5.45
N TYR A 95 1.33 7.10 -5.28
CA TYR A 95 0.15 6.78 -4.50
C TYR A 95 0.47 5.92 -3.29
N VAL A 96 0.04 6.37 -2.11
CA VAL A 96 0.27 5.68 -0.84
C VAL A 96 -1.05 5.53 -0.08
N TRP A 97 -1.27 4.37 0.53
CA TRP A 97 -2.38 4.16 1.45
C TRP A 97 -1.84 3.78 2.82
N LEU A 98 -1.87 4.73 3.73
CA LEU A 98 -1.51 4.55 5.14
C LEU A 98 -2.69 3.88 5.84
N GLN A 99 -2.53 2.60 6.19
CA GLN A 99 -3.58 1.90 6.93
C GLN A 99 -3.67 2.45 8.37
N PRO A 100 -4.81 2.30 9.06
CA PRO A 100 -4.97 2.82 10.41
C PRO A 100 -3.84 2.39 11.36
N GLY A 101 -3.30 3.35 12.12
CA GLY A 101 -2.21 3.13 13.10
C GLY A 101 -0.79 3.17 12.51
N THR A 102 -0.64 3.52 11.23
CA THR A 102 0.67 3.56 10.55
C THR A 102 1.25 4.96 10.43
N ASP A 103 0.45 5.98 10.77
CA ASP A 103 0.79 7.38 10.68
C ASP A 103 0.88 8.06 12.06
N ASN A 104 1.62 9.16 12.07
CA ASN A 104 1.67 10.18 13.11
C ASN A 104 1.88 11.53 12.39
N GLN A 105 1.97 12.64 13.13
CA GLN A 105 2.12 13.96 12.50
C GLN A 105 3.33 14.04 11.56
N GLU A 106 4.48 13.48 11.96
CA GLU A 106 5.70 13.46 11.16
C GLU A 106 5.53 12.71 9.83
N VAL A 107 4.88 11.55 9.85
CA VAL A 107 4.56 10.77 8.65
C VAL A 107 3.64 11.56 7.72
N LEU A 108 2.60 12.20 8.26
CA LEU A 108 1.64 12.97 7.47
C LEU A 108 2.28 14.22 6.84
N ASP A 109 3.11 14.93 7.61
CA ASP A 109 3.84 16.10 7.12
C ASP A 109 4.82 15.71 6.02
N TYR A 110 5.57 14.62 6.21
CA TYR A 110 6.45 14.10 5.18
C TYR A 110 5.66 13.70 3.92
N ALA A 111 4.59 12.94 4.06
CA ALA A 111 3.79 12.47 2.94
C ALA A 111 3.26 13.63 2.09
N LYS A 112 2.79 14.70 2.76
CA LYS A 112 2.33 15.92 2.12
C LYS A 112 3.46 16.68 1.43
N ASN A 113 4.57 16.93 2.12
CA ASN A 113 5.70 17.71 1.59
C ASN A 113 6.41 17.01 0.43
N ALA A 114 6.47 15.67 0.46
CA ALA A 114 6.98 14.84 -0.63
C ALA A 114 6.03 14.76 -1.84
N GLY A 115 4.82 15.30 -1.73
CA GLY A 115 3.85 15.38 -2.83
C GLY A 115 3.12 14.07 -3.13
N PHE A 116 3.05 13.13 -2.19
CA PHE A 116 2.27 11.91 -2.38
C PHE A 116 0.78 12.22 -2.53
N LYS A 117 0.11 11.46 -3.38
CA LYS A 117 -1.34 11.29 -3.31
C LYS A 117 -1.64 10.19 -2.32
N PHE A 118 -1.94 10.55 -1.07
CA PHE A 118 -2.08 9.58 0.00
C PHE A 118 -3.48 9.51 0.61
N VAL A 119 -3.82 8.32 1.09
CA VAL A 119 -4.97 8.06 1.97
C VAL A 119 -4.44 7.87 3.39
N SER A 120 -5.02 8.60 4.34
CA SER A 120 -4.77 8.45 5.79
C SER A 120 -6.02 8.81 6.58
N GLY A 121 -6.06 8.50 7.87
CA GLY A 121 -7.16 8.85 8.78
C GLY A 121 -8.54 8.29 8.41
N GLY A 122 -8.63 7.48 7.36
CA GLY A 122 -9.86 6.92 6.80
C GLY A 122 -9.96 5.40 6.96
N PRO A 123 -11.01 4.78 6.39
CA PRO A 123 -11.23 3.35 6.54
C PRO A 123 -10.14 2.52 5.86
N CYS A 124 -9.87 1.36 6.45
CA CYS A 124 -8.94 0.38 5.91
C CYS A 124 -9.38 -0.08 4.50
N ILE A 125 -8.40 -0.43 3.64
CA ILE A 125 -8.68 -0.97 2.30
C ILE A 125 -9.59 -2.21 2.34
N LEU A 126 -9.50 -3.01 3.40
CA LEU A 126 -10.37 -4.18 3.62
C LEU A 126 -11.85 -3.81 3.76
N GLN A 127 -12.17 -2.59 4.20
CA GLN A 127 -13.54 -2.15 4.43
C GLN A 127 -14.16 -1.55 3.15
N ILE A 128 -13.39 -0.76 2.40
CA ILE A 128 -13.94 0.04 1.29
C ILE A 128 -13.42 -0.35 -0.09
N GLY A 129 -12.29 -1.07 -0.18
CA GLY A 129 -11.60 -1.34 -1.44
C GLY A 129 -12.49 -2.06 -2.45
N THR A 130 -13.21 -3.10 -2.03
CA THR A 130 -14.08 -3.88 -2.93
C THR A 130 -15.20 -3.01 -3.52
N GLY A 131 -15.81 -2.15 -2.69
CA GLY A 131 -16.83 -1.22 -3.15
C GLY A 131 -16.28 -0.19 -4.13
N LEU A 132 -15.05 0.28 -3.93
CA LEU A 132 -14.39 1.22 -4.84
C LEU A 132 -14.10 0.59 -6.22
N LEU A 133 -13.72 -0.69 -6.27
CA LEU A 133 -13.52 -1.42 -7.53
C LEU A 133 -14.83 -1.60 -8.32
N GLN A 134 -15.92 -1.99 -7.64
CA GLN A 134 -17.22 -2.28 -8.27
C GLN A 134 -17.94 -1.04 -8.82
N GLN A 135 -17.63 0.15 -8.29
CA GLN A 135 -18.19 1.41 -8.81
C GLN A 135 -17.69 1.76 -10.22
N GLY A 136 -16.63 1.11 -10.72
CA GLY A 136 -16.15 1.26 -12.09
C GLY A 136 -16.80 0.32 -13.12
N SER A 137 -17.52 -0.70 -12.68
CA SER A 137 -18.08 -1.75 -13.55
C SER A 137 -19.52 -1.48 -14.00
N ARG A 138 -20.09 -0.32 -13.64
CA ARG A 138 -21.40 0.15 -14.11
C ARG A 138 -21.21 1.18 -15.21
N LEU A 139 -20.75 0.73 -16.37
CA LEU A 139 -20.89 1.42 -17.66
C LEU A 139 -21.26 0.39 -18.71
#